data_AF-A0A918L320-F1
#
_entry.id   AF-A0A918L320-F1
#
_cell.length_a   1.000
_cell.length_b   1.000
_cell.length_c   1.000
_cell.angle_alpha   90.00
_cell.angle_beta   90.00
_cell.angle_gamma   90.00
#
_symmetry.space_group_name_H-M   'P 1'
#
loop_
_entity.id
_entity.type
_entity.pdbx_description
1 polymer ?
#
loop_
_entity_poly.entity_id
_entity_poly.type
_entity_poly.pdbx_seq_one_letter_code
_entity_poly.pdbx_strand_id
1 'polypeptide(L)'
;MGLIYGYDICLRPRNVARALANLAALAPPGRAVPPLEITLPSGERLVLPFTSRFKSEPVDCSTSSTLELDTSLMFDVDDALREYAQTGGPQPEADGRIRIGYIYATIRFESLLHPGYTSVECWAATSGMSRLFARSANIRKVFTGLTADSGGVCCLFDTGDGAPEQVCWLNGEPTQEMVCGPRFPDRRALVASWSDSEN
;
A
#
# COMPACT_ATOMS: atom_id res chain seq x y z
N MET A 1 -1.29 23.27 4.27
CA MET A 1 -1.74 22.03 3.59
C MET A 1 -1.19 20.85 4.37
N GLY A 2 -1.94 19.76 4.52
CA GLY A 2 -1.48 18.55 5.20
C GLY A 2 -0.53 17.73 4.33
N LEU A 3 0.35 16.95 4.95
CA LEU A 3 1.20 15.99 4.22
C LEU A 3 0.39 14.73 3.93
N ILE A 4 0.49 14.19 2.72
CA ILE A 4 -0.22 12.97 2.29
C ILE A 4 0.81 12.02 1.70
N TYR A 5 1.57 11.36 2.57
CA TYR A 5 2.61 10.44 2.12
C TYR A 5 2.02 9.04 1.97
N GLY A 6 2.53 8.28 1.01
CA GLY A 6 1.99 6.97 0.70
C GLY A 6 3.00 6.05 0.05
N TYR A 7 2.60 4.79 -0.04
CA TYR A 7 3.31 3.77 -0.80
C TYR A 7 2.45 3.33 -1.99
N ASP A 8 3.04 3.19 -3.17
CA ASP A 8 2.39 2.65 -4.37
C ASP A 8 3.07 1.35 -4.79
N ILE A 9 2.31 0.26 -4.84
CA ILE A 9 2.77 -1.06 -5.25
C ILE A 9 2.27 -1.34 -6.66
N CYS A 10 3.20 -1.51 -7.60
CA CYS A 10 2.90 -1.92 -8.96
C CYS A 10 3.06 -3.43 -9.13
N LEU A 11 2.00 -4.09 -9.59
CA LEU A 11 1.91 -5.55 -9.74
C LEU A 11 1.10 -5.95 -10.96
N ARG A 12 1.24 -7.19 -11.43
CA ARG A 12 0.45 -7.67 -12.59
C ARG A 12 -1.03 -7.82 -12.20
N PRO A 13 -2.00 -7.54 -13.08
CA PRO A 13 -3.44 -7.64 -12.75
C PRO A 13 -3.87 -8.99 -12.17
N ARG A 14 -3.23 -10.09 -12.61
CA ARG A 14 -3.46 -11.45 -12.08
C ARG A 14 -3.11 -11.61 -10.59
N ASN A 15 -2.31 -10.72 -10.04
CA ASN A 15 -1.83 -10.77 -8.65
C ASN A 15 -2.67 -9.91 -7.69
N VAL A 16 -3.69 -9.19 -8.18
CA VAL A 16 -4.52 -8.29 -7.36
C VAL A 16 -5.17 -9.02 -6.19
N ALA A 17 -5.74 -10.19 -6.43
CA ALA A 17 -6.39 -10.95 -5.36
C ALA A 17 -5.41 -11.37 -4.26
N ARG A 18 -4.22 -11.83 -4.66
CA ARG A 18 -3.11 -12.12 -3.74
C ARG A 18 -2.70 -10.89 -2.94
N ALA A 19 -2.57 -9.73 -3.60
CA ALA A 19 -2.22 -8.48 -2.93
C ALA A 19 -3.25 -8.06 -1.89
N LEU A 20 -4.54 -8.16 -2.21
CA LEU A 20 -5.62 -7.85 -1.28
C LEU A 20 -5.69 -8.83 -0.10
N ALA A 21 -5.42 -10.11 -0.34
CA ALA A 21 -5.34 -11.11 0.72
C ALA A 21 -4.16 -10.85 1.67
N ASN A 22 -2.98 -10.54 1.12
CA ASN A 22 -1.80 -10.18 1.90
C ASN A 22 -2.02 -8.87 2.68
N LEU A 23 -2.69 -7.88 2.09
CA LEU A 23 -3.07 -6.65 2.77
C LEU A 23 -4.05 -6.94 3.92
N ALA A 24 -5.04 -7.82 3.70
CA ALA A 24 -5.99 -8.26 4.72
C ALA A 24 -5.32 -8.97 5.90
N ALA A 25 -4.24 -9.72 5.67
CA ALA A 25 -3.47 -10.37 6.73
C ALA A 25 -2.75 -9.37 7.65
N LEU A 26 -2.56 -8.12 7.20
CA LEU A 26 -1.99 -7.03 7.99
C LEU A 26 -3.03 -6.27 8.81
N ALA A 27 -4.32 -6.60 8.71
CA ALA A 27 -5.39 -5.92 9.44
C ALA A 27 -5.33 -6.20 10.96
N PRO A 28 -5.77 -5.25 11.82
CA PRO A 28 -5.89 -5.46 13.25
C PRO A 28 -6.79 -6.66 13.61
N PRO A 29 -6.45 -7.41 14.68
CA PRO A 29 -7.31 -8.47 15.18
C PRO A 29 -8.59 -7.87 15.79
N GLY A 30 -9.73 -8.52 15.56
CA GLY A 30 -11.02 -8.06 16.05
C GLY A 30 -11.72 -7.10 15.07
N ARG A 31 -12.83 -7.56 14.50
CA ARG A 31 -13.63 -6.76 13.56
C ARG A 31 -14.54 -5.80 14.31
N ALA A 32 -14.30 -4.50 14.15
CA ALA A 32 -15.24 -3.46 14.59
C ALA A 32 -16.38 -3.23 13.58
N VAL A 33 -16.24 -3.74 12.36
CA VAL A 33 -17.18 -3.55 11.25
C VAL A 33 -17.45 -4.88 10.52
N PRO A 34 -18.62 -5.04 9.88
CA PRO A 34 -18.87 -6.18 9.01
C PRO A 34 -17.83 -6.26 7.89
N PRO A 35 -17.45 -7.48 7.46
CA PRO A 35 -16.51 -7.63 6.35
C PRO A 35 -17.09 -7.10 5.04
N LEU A 36 -16.21 -6.62 4.17
CA LEU A 36 -16.54 -6.14 2.85
C LEU A 36 -16.40 -7.27 1.82
N GLU A 37 -17.49 -7.58 1.12
CA GLU A 37 -17.45 -8.49 -0.03
C GLU A 37 -17.07 -7.72 -1.29
N ILE A 38 -16.14 -8.26 -2.09
CA ILE A 38 -15.66 -7.62 -3.32
C ILE A 38 -15.71 -8.64 -4.46
N THR A 39 -16.19 -8.20 -5.62
CA THR A 39 -16.03 -8.94 -6.89
C THR A 39 -15.01 -8.22 -7.76
N LEU A 40 -13.89 -8.88 -8.10
CA LEU A 40 -12.83 -8.31 -8.93
C LEU A 40 -13.17 -8.33 -10.43
N PRO A 41 -12.46 -7.55 -11.27
CA PRO A 41 -12.61 -7.63 -12.74
C PRO A 41 -12.42 -9.04 -13.32
N SER A 42 -11.63 -9.89 -12.67
CA SER A 42 -11.46 -11.30 -13.05
C SER A 42 -12.69 -12.18 -12.75
N GLY A 43 -13.68 -11.66 -12.03
CA GLY A 43 -14.83 -12.40 -11.49
C GLY A 43 -14.56 -13.07 -10.14
N GLU A 44 -13.32 -13.03 -9.64
CA GLU A 44 -12.96 -13.57 -8.34
C GLU A 44 -13.62 -12.78 -7.19
N ARG A 45 -14.07 -13.48 -6.14
CA ARG A 45 -14.73 -12.88 -4.98
C ARG A 45 -13.85 -12.96 -3.75
N LEU A 46 -13.73 -11.85 -3.03
CA LEU A 46 -12.93 -11.73 -1.81
C LEU A 46 -13.77 -11.17 -0.67
N VAL A 47 -13.38 -11.50 0.55
CA VAL A 47 -13.98 -10.98 1.77
C VAL A 47 -12.88 -10.30 2.58
N LEU A 48 -12.93 -8.97 2.68
CA LEU A 48 -11.89 -8.17 3.32
C LEU A 48 -12.33 -7.63 4.68
N PRO A 49 -11.42 -7.47 5.66
CA PRO A 49 -11.70 -6.89 6.97
C PRO A 49 -11.69 -5.35 6.94
N PHE A 50 -12.08 -4.75 5.82
CA PHE A 50 -12.00 -3.31 5.55
C PHE A 50 -13.37 -2.72 5.24
N THR A 51 -13.44 -1.41 5.05
CA THR A 51 -14.60 -0.75 4.46
C THR A 51 -14.24 -0.15 3.11
N SER A 52 -15.26 0.17 2.32
CA SER A 52 -15.13 1.04 1.15
C SER A 52 -16.01 2.26 1.39
N ARG A 53 -15.41 3.46 1.33
CA ARG A 53 -16.11 4.73 1.61
C ARG A 53 -16.84 4.70 2.96
N PHE A 54 -16.21 4.10 3.95
CA PHE A 54 -16.71 3.89 5.32
C PHE A 54 -17.94 2.98 5.43
N LYS A 55 -18.20 2.14 4.42
CA LYS A 55 -19.30 1.19 4.41
C LYS A 55 -18.84 -0.23 4.10
N SER A 56 -19.72 -1.19 4.41
CA SER A 56 -19.48 -2.64 4.22
C SER A 56 -20.43 -3.27 3.22
N GLU A 57 -21.16 -2.49 2.40
CA GLU A 57 -21.97 -3.09 1.33
C GLU A 57 -21.06 -3.74 0.27
N PRO A 58 -21.48 -4.86 -0.35
CA PRO A 58 -20.69 -5.50 -1.39
C PRO A 58 -20.32 -4.54 -2.52
N VAL A 59 -19.06 -4.60 -2.96
CA VAL A 59 -18.53 -3.80 -4.06
C VAL A 59 -18.27 -4.68 -5.27
N ASP A 60 -18.90 -4.36 -6.39
CA ASP A 60 -18.66 -5.01 -7.68
C ASP A 60 -17.70 -4.15 -8.52
N CYS A 61 -16.49 -4.65 -8.74
CA CYS A 61 -15.46 -4.02 -9.56
C CYS A 61 -15.41 -4.59 -10.98
N SER A 62 -16.34 -5.45 -11.40
CA SER A 62 -16.33 -6.08 -12.72
C SER A 62 -16.22 -5.10 -13.90
N THR A 63 -16.79 -3.90 -13.75
CA THR A 63 -16.71 -2.80 -14.74
C THR A 63 -16.02 -1.55 -14.20
N SER A 64 -15.46 -1.60 -12.99
CA SER A 64 -14.81 -0.45 -12.37
C SER A 64 -13.33 -0.40 -12.75
N SER A 65 -12.78 0.80 -12.90
CA SER A 65 -11.33 0.99 -13.04
C SER A 65 -10.60 1.06 -11.70
N THR A 66 -11.33 1.29 -10.60
CA THR A 66 -10.76 1.44 -9.26
C THR A 66 -11.57 0.75 -8.16
N LEU A 67 -10.90 0.50 -7.05
CA LEU A 67 -11.47 0.09 -5.76
C LEU A 67 -10.85 0.97 -4.66
N GLU A 68 -11.68 1.58 -3.83
CA GLU A 68 -11.27 2.40 -2.69
C GLU A 68 -11.56 1.66 -1.39
N LEU A 69 -10.58 1.59 -0.50
CA LEU A 69 -10.66 0.93 0.80
C LEU A 69 -10.21 1.88 1.90
N ASP A 70 -10.94 1.87 3.01
CA ASP A 70 -10.52 2.51 4.26
C ASP A 70 -10.09 1.41 5.21
N THR A 71 -8.83 1.48 5.65
CA THR A 71 -8.22 0.40 6.42
C THR A 71 -7.39 0.91 7.60
N SER A 72 -7.02 -0.02 8.46
CA SER A 72 -5.96 0.12 9.45
C SER A 72 -5.04 -1.09 9.28
N LEU A 73 -3.75 -0.91 9.46
CA LEU A 73 -2.76 -1.99 9.36
C LEU A 73 -1.95 -2.08 10.65
N MET A 74 -1.43 -3.26 10.93
CA MET A 74 -0.61 -3.57 12.09
C MET A 74 0.87 -3.59 11.71
N PHE A 75 1.69 -2.91 12.49
CA PHE A 75 3.13 -2.79 12.25
C PHE A 75 3.92 -3.20 13.48
N ASP A 76 5.07 -3.84 13.30
CA ASP A 76 6.02 -4.05 14.40
C ASP A 76 6.54 -2.70 14.88
N VAL A 77 6.68 -2.51 16.19
CA VAL A 77 7.13 -1.23 16.76
C VAL A 77 8.61 -0.98 16.49
N ASP A 78 8.93 0.15 15.87
CA ASP A 78 10.26 0.76 15.85
C ASP A 78 10.30 2.08 16.64
N ASP A 79 11.42 2.78 16.62
CA ASP A 79 11.59 4.03 17.36
C ASP A 79 10.61 5.13 16.93
N ALA A 80 10.31 5.24 15.62
CA ALA A 80 9.37 6.22 15.10
C ALA A 80 7.93 5.91 15.55
N LEU A 81 7.54 4.63 15.53
CA LEU A 81 6.25 4.17 16.03
C LEU A 81 6.12 4.32 17.54
N ARG A 82 7.21 4.11 18.29
CA ARG A 82 7.26 4.32 19.74
C ARG A 82 7.10 5.79 20.10
N GLU A 83 7.81 6.69 19.41
CA GLU A 83 7.65 8.15 19.56
C GLU A 83 6.21 8.56 19.24
N TYR A 84 5.65 8.04 18.14
CA TYR A 84 4.26 8.31 17.76
C TYR A 84 3.27 7.92 18.87
N ALA A 85 3.42 6.73 19.46
CA ALA A 85 2.60 6.29 20.59
C ALA A 85 2.73 7.21 21.82
N GLN A 86 3.94 7.72 22.11
CA GLN A 86 4.17 8.64 23.24
C GLN A 86 3.54 10.02 23.04
N THR A 87 3.40 10.47 21.79
CA THR A 87 2.80 11.77 21.45
C THR A 87 1.26 11.73 21.32
N GLY A 88 0.63 10.63 21.74
CA GLY A 88 -0.83 10.46 21.72
C GLY A 88 -1.35 9.58 20.59
N GLY A 89 -0.49 8.88 19.86
CA GLY A 89 -0.88 7.80 18.95
C GLY A 89 -1.41 6.57 19.70
N PRO A 90 -1.95 5.57 18.97
CA PRO A 90 -2.34 4.29 19.55
C PRO A 90 -1.18 3.64 20.30
N GLN A 91 -1.48 2.97 21.41
CA GLN A 91 -0.47 2.18 22.11
C GLN A 91 -0.27 0.84 21.40
N PRO A 92 0.93 0.24 21.48
CA PRO A 92 1.15 -1.13 21.04
C PRO A 92 0.20 -2.10 21.73
N GLU A 93 -0.28 -3.09 20.98
CA GLU A 93 -1.07 -4.20 21.48
C GLU A 93 -0.19 -5.24 22.19
N ALA A 94 -0.83 -6.25 22.80
CA ALA A 94 -0.15 -7.26 23.61
C ALA A 94 0.87 -8.10 22.82
N ASP A 95 0.73 -8.19 21.50
CA ASP A 95 1.66 -8.86 20.59
C ASP A 95 2.87 -7.99 20.21
N GLY A 96 2.97 -6.77 20.76
CA GLY A 96 4.05 -5.83 20.48
C GLY A 96 3.91 -5.09 19.15
N ARG A 97 2.79 -5.26 18.44
CA ARG A 97 2.48 -4.53 17.21
C ARG A 97 1.60 -3.33 17.51
N ILE A 98 1.66 -2.32 16.66
CA ILE A 98 0.88 -1.10 16.78
C ILE A 98 -0.06 -0.97 15.58
N ARG A 99 -1.32 -0.66 15.88
CA ARG A 99 -2.33 -0.32 14.87
C ARG A 99 -2.11 1.09 14.37
N ILE A 100 -1.94 1.25 13.06
CA ILE A 100 -1.91 2.55 12.38
C ILE A 100 -3.09 2.64 11.41
N GLY A 101 -3.94 3.65 11.59
CA GLY A 101 -5.10 3.93 10.75
C GLY A 101 -5.64 5.35 11.01
N TYR A 102 -6.45 5.94 10.15
CA TYR A 102 -6.94 5.45 8.85
C TYR A 102 -5.86 5.50 7.76
N ILE A 103 -5.80 4.45 6.94
CA ILE A 103 -5.02 4.38 5.72
C ILE A 103 -6.02 4.24 4.57
N TYR A 104 -5.91 5.11 3.57
CA TYR A 104 -6.73 5.04 2.37
C TYR A 104 -5.99 4.22 1.31
N ALA A 105 -6.51 3.03 1.01
CA ALA A 105 -5.97 2.19 -0.04
C ALA A 105 -6.79 2.35 -1.33
N THR A 106 -6.14 2.75 -2.42
CA THR A 106 -6.77 2.85 -3.75
C THR A 106 -6.10 1.84 -4.68
N ILE A 107 -6.90 0.91 -5.18
CA ILE A 107 -6.46 -0.04 -6.20
C ILE A 107 -6.90 0.52 -7.55
N ARG A 108 -5.95 0.74 -8.45
CA ARG A 108 -6.20 1.06 -9.86
C ARG A 108 -5.90 -0.16 -10.69
N PHE A 109 -6.92 -0.80 -11.26
CA PHE A 109 -6.72 -2.01 -12.05
C PHE A 109 -5.82 -1.77 -13.26
N GLU A 110 -5.82 -0.55 -13.78
CA GLU A 110 -4.83 -0.03 -14.72
C GLU A 110 -4.01 1.09 -14.03
N SER A 111 -2.71 0.86 -13.89
CA SER A 111 -1.76 1.82 -13.30
C SER A 111 -1.52 2.99 -14.26
N LEU A 112 -1.38 4.19 -13.69
CA LEU A 112 -1.01 5.40 -14.42
C LEU A 112 0.44 5.35 -14.95
N LEU A 113 1.31 4.55 -14.33
CA LEU A 113 2.69 4.38 -14.77
C LEU A 113 2.77 3.47 -16.01
N HIS A 114 2.01 2.38 -16.01
CA HIS A 114 1.95 1.44 -17.12
C HIS A 114 0.61 0.67 -17.12
N PRO A 115 -0.20 0.73 -18.19
CA PRO A 115 -1.55 0.16 -18.20
C PRO A 115 -1.59 -1.37 -18.06
N GLY A 116 -0.50 -2.06 -18.41
CA GLY A 116 -0.35 -3.51 -18.19
C GLY A 116 -0.09 -3.93 -16.73
N TYR A 117 -0.16 -3.01 -15.78
CA TYR A 117 0.02 -3.24 -14.34
C TYR A 117 -1.14 -2.65 -13.55
N THR A 118 -1.38 -3.18 -12.37
CA THR A 118 -2.27 -2.64 -11.35
C THR A 118 -1.43 -1.89 -10.31
N SER A 119 -1.95 -0.77 -9.84
CA SER A 119 -1.37 0.01 -8.74
C SER A 119 -2.21 -0.19 -7.47
N VAL A 120 -1.53 -0.35 -6.33
CA VAL A 120 -2.13 -0.40 -4.99
C VAL A 120 -1.50 0.73 -4.17
N GLU A 121 -2.18 1.87 -4.15
CA GLU A 121 -1.73 3.07 -3.44
C GLU A 121 -2.25 3.04 -2.01
N CYS A 122 -1.39 3.22 -1.00
CA CYS A 122 -1.77 3.29 0.41
C CYS A 122 -1.33 4.63 1.01
N TRP A 123 -2.29 5.51 1.29
CA TRP A 123 -2.06 6.89 1.73
C TRP A 123 -2.35 7.07 3.22
N ALA A 124 -1.47 7.81 3.90
CA ALA A 124 -1.67 8.22 5.28
C ALA A 124 -2.77 9.31 5.39
N ALA A 125 -3.70 9.15 6.32
CA ALA A 125 -4.82 10.10 6.48
C ALA A 125 -4.46 11.43 7.17
N THR A 126 -3.28 11.53 7.81
CA THR A 126 -2.89 12.73 8.57
C THR A 126 -1.41 13.07 8.39
N SER A 127 -1.03 14.33 8.59
CA SER A 127 0.37 14.76 8.53
C SER A 127 1.29 14.01 9.52
N GLY A 128 0.76 13.62 10.69
CA GLY A 128 1.50 12.82 11.68
C GLY A 128 1.82 11.43 11.13
N MET A 129 0.82 10.77 10.55
CA MET A 129 1.00 9.47 9.90
C MET A 129 1.89 9.55 8.65
N SER A 130 1.79 10.62 7.87
CA SER A 130 2.67 10.83 6.72
C SER A 130 4.14 10.87 7.15
N ARG A 131 4.47 11.63 8.20
CA ARG A 131 5.84 11.62 8.77
C ARG A 131 6.26 10.25 9.28
N LEU A 132 5.32 9.48 9.82
CA LEU A 132 5.57 8.12 10.28
C LEU A 132 5.88 7.18 9.11
N PHE A 133 5.14 7.27 8.00
CA PHE A 133 5.39 6.51 6.77
C PHE A 133 6.79 6.79 6.20
N ALA A 134 7.27 8.03 6.31
CA ALA A 134 8.62 8.40 5.89
C ALA A 134 9.72 7.89 6.85
N ARG A 135 9.49 7.95 8.16
CA ARG A 135 10.52 7.70 9.20
C ARG A 135 10.62 6.24 9.64
N SER A 136 9.52 5.49 9.61
CA SER A 136 9.47 4.13 10.16
C SER A 136 10.06 3.12 9.17
N ALA A 137 11.15 2.46 9.59
CA ALA A 137 11.75 1.36 8.84
C ALA A 137 10.82 0.14 8.80
N ASN A 138 10.04 -0.09 9.87
CA ASN A 138 9.09 -1.19 9.91
C ASN A 138 7.87 -0.97 9.02
N ILE A 139 7.37 0.27 8.88
CA ILE A 139 6.33 0.58 7.87
C ILE A 139 6.86 0.30 6.47
N ARG A 140 8.06 0.81 6.14
CA ARG A 140 8.70 0.55 4.85
C ARG A 140 8.84 -0.95 4.60
N LYS A 141 9.35 -1.69 5.58
CA LYS A 141 9.52 -3.15 5.51
C LYS A 141 8.20 -3.87 5.21
N VAL A 142 7.10 -3.44 5.83
CA VAL A 142 5.77 -4.03 5.58
C VAL A 142 5.33 -3.79 4.13
N PHE A 143 5.48 -2.58 3.58
CA PHE A 143 5.10 -2.31 2.19
C PHE A 143 6.02 -2.99 1.16
N THR A 144 7.33 -3.04 1.41
CA THR A 144 8.25 -3.80 0.54
C THR A 144 8.01 -5.31 0.64
N GLY A 145 7.71 -5.82 1.83
CA GLY A 145 7.32 -7.22 2.05
C GLY A 145 6.00 -7.56 1.35
N LEU A 146 4.98 -6.71 1.51
CA LEU A 146 3.71 -6.81 0.79
C LEU A 146 3.93 -6.82 -0.73
N THR A 147 4.86 -6.00 -1.24
CA THR A 147 5.24 -6.00 -2.65
C THR A 147 5.82 -7.35 -3.06
N ALA A 148 6.79 -7.86 -2.32
CA ALA A 148 7.44 -9.15 -2.59
C ALA A 148 6.42 -10.31 -2.56
N ASP A 149 5.66 -10.45 -1.47
CA ASP A 149 4.72 -11.54 -1.23
C ASP A 149 3.54 -11.53 -2.21
N SER A 150 3.25 -10.36 -2.80
CA SER A 150 2.21 -10.19 -3.80
C SER A 150 2.71 -10.34 -5.24
N GLY A 151 4.02 -10.55 -5.45
CA GLY A 151 4.67 -10.54 -6.77
C GLY A 151 4.49 -9.21 -7.48
N GLY A 152 4.68 -8.13 -6.73
CA GLY A 152 4.82 -6.78 -7.25
C GLY A 152 6.23 -6.55 -7.80
N VAL A 153 6.30 -5.80 -8.89
CA VAL A 153 7.56 -5.48 -9.57
C VAL A 153 8.21 -4.23 -8.99
N CYS A 154 7.43 -3.35 -8.37
CA CYS A 154 7.92 -2.09 -7.84
C CYS A 154 7.12 -1.63 -6.63
N CYS A 155 7.80 -1.01 -5.66
CA CYS A 155 7.21 -0.26 -4.55
C CYS A 155 7.79 1.15 -4.55
N LEU A 156 6.94 2.16 -4.64
CA LEU A 156 7.29 3.57 -4.58
C LEU A 156 6.86 4.17 -3.27
N PHE A 157 7.61 5.15 -2.79
CA PHE A 157 7.21 6.04 -1.72
C PHE A 157 7.02 7.45 -2.30
N ASP A 158 5.82 8.00 -2.14
CA ASP A 158 5.40 9.30 -2.66
C ASP A 158 5.05 10.26 -1.50
N THR A 159 5.49 11.50 -1.59
CA THR A 159 5.17 12.58 -0.64
C THR A 159 3.90 13.36 -0.98
N GLY A 160 3.24 13.05 -2.11
CA GLY A 160 1.94 13.58 -2.51
C GLY A 160 1.94 15.06 -2.90
N ASP A 161 3.12 15.69 -2.98
CA ASP A 161 3.33 17.10 -3.35
C ASP A 161 4.01 17.26 -4.72
N GLY A 162 4.13 16.16 -5.48
CA GLY A 162 4.79 16.13 -6.79
C GLY A 162 6.31 16.11 -6.70
N ALA A 163 6.90 15.97 -5.51
CA ALA A 163 8.32 15.70 -5.38
C ALA A 163 8.66 14.33 -5.99
N PRO A 164 9.93 14.09 -6.38
CA PRO A 164 10.31 12.81 -6.95
C PRO A 164 10.10 11.66 -5.96
N GLU A 165 9.50 10.57 -6.44
CA GLU A 165 9.25 9.37 -5.65
C GLU A 165 10.54 8.64 -5.33
N GLN A 166 10.57 7.96 -4.18
CA GLN A 166 11.64 7.03 -3.85
C GLN A 166 11.23 5.60 -4.23
N VAL A 167 12.06 4.91 -5.00
CA VAL A 167 11.93 3.48 -5.27
C VAL A 167 12.39 2.73 -4.02
N CYS A 168 11.48 2.00 -3.38
CA CYS A 168 11.73 1.21 -2.18
C CYS A 168 11.96 -0.29 -2.49
N TRP A 169 11.41 -0.77 -3.60
CA TRP A 169 11.55 -2.15 -4.08
C TRP A 169 11.52 -2.16 -5.60
N LEU A 170 12.34 -3.02 -6.22
CA LEU A 170 12.35 -3.22 -7.66
C LEU A 170 12.80 -4.66 -8.01
N ASN A 171 11.97 -5.38 -8.76
CA ASN A 171 12.26 -6.71 -9.32
C ASN A 171 12.88 -7.72 -8.34
N GLY A 172 12.33 -7.82 -7.12
CA GLY A 172 12.79 -8.78 -6.13
C GLY A 172 13.83 -8.25 -5.14
N GLU A 173 14.30 -7.01 -5.32
CA GLU A 173 15.35 -6.43 -4.50
C GLU A 173 14.90 -5.13 -3.81
N PRO A 174 15.22 -4.91 -2.53
CA PRO A 174 15.04 -3.63 -1.87
C PRO A 174 15.98 -2.58 -2.46
N THR A 175 15.50 -1.35 -2.59
CA THR A 175 16.29 -0.23 -3.12
C THR A 175 15.91 1.08 -2.43
N GLN A 176 16.69 2.14 -2.65
CA GLN A 176 16.46 3.48 -2.10
C GLN A 176 16.74 4.58 -3.14
N GLU A 177 16.68 4.22 -4.41
CA GLU A 177 16.93 5.12 -5.54
C GLU A 177 15.79 6.13 -5.68
N MET A 178 16.11 7.32 -6.16
CA MET A 178 15.10 8.32 -6.47
C MET A 178 14.68 8.23 -7.94
N VAL A 179 13.39 8.39 -8.20
CA VAL A 179 12.93 8.82 -9.52
C VAL A 179 13.48 10.23 -9.78
N CYS A 180 13.78 10.55 -11.03
CA CYS A 180 14.59 11.71 -11.42
C CYS A 180 16.05 11.68 -10.88
N GLY A 181 16.54 10.51 -10.46
CA GLY A 181 17.92 10.27 -10.07
C GLY A 181 18.78 9.72 -11.22
N PRO A 182 20.09 9.48 -11.00
CA PRO A 182 21.00 9.00 -12.04
C PRO A 182 20.58 7.67 -12.67
N ARG A 183 20.00 6.77 -11.87
CA ARG A 183 19.53 5.45 -12.33
C ARG A 183 18.18 5.52 -13.05
N PHE A 184 17.28 6.40 -12.60
CA PHE A 184 15.93 6.55 -13.13
C PHE A 184 15.67 8.02 -13.45
N PRO A 185 16.10 8.54 -14.61
CA PRO A 185 15.95 9.96 -14.95
C PRO A 185 14.49 10.40 -15.06
N ASP A 186 13.58 9.48 -15.33
CA ASP A 186 12.13 9.70 -15.31
C ASP A 186 11.36 8.41 -14.99
N ARG A 187 10.04 8.52 -14.84
CA ARG A 187 9.14 7.37 -14.60
C ARG A 187 9.14 6.35 -15.74
N ARG A 188 9.44 6.76 -16.98
CA ARG A 188 9.49 5.84 -18.13
C ARG A 188 10.72 4.93 -18.05
N ALA A 189 11.86 5.48 -17.64
CA ALA A 189 13.09 4.72 -17.41
C ALA A 189 12.91 3.72 -16.26
N LEU A 190 12.19 4.10 -15.20
CA LEU A 190 11.81 3.16 -14.13
C LEU A 190 10.96 2.02 -14.69
N VAL A 191 9.87 2.33 -15.40
CA VAL A 191 8.97 1.31 -15.97
C VAL A 191 9.69 0.40 -16.96
N ALA A 192 10.59 0.92 -17.77
CA ALA A 192 11.40 0.13 -18.70
C ALA A 192 12.35 -0.86 -17.99
N SER A 193 12.64 -0.63 -16.70
CA SER A 193 13.43 -1.56 -15.89
C SER A 193 12.60 -2.68 -15.27
N TRP A 194 11.27 -2.61 -15.31
CA TRP A 194 10.42 -3.66 -14.74
C TRP A 194 10.60 -4.94 -15.52
N SER A 195 10.94 -6.00 -14.79
CA SER A 195 11.12 -7.30 -15.41
C SER A 195 9.76 -7.82 -15.87
N ASP A 196 9.65 -8.17 -17.15
CA ASP A 196 8.49 -8.91 -17.65
C ASP A 196 8.43 -10.35 -17.09
N SER A 197 9.45 -10.75 -16.32
CA SER A 197 9.56 -12.05 -15.67
C SER A 197 8.33 -12.36 -14.84
N GLU A 198 7.42 -13.14 -15.42
CA GLU A 198 7.13 -14.50 -14.95
C GLU A 198 6.44 -15.29 -16.06
N ASN A 199 7.23 -16.21 -16.62
CA ASN A 199 6.84 -17.43 -17.29
C ASN A 199 6.13 -18.37 -16.31
#